data_AF-A0A2H0YYR5-F1
#
_entry.id   AF-A0A2H0YYR5-F1
#
_cell.length_a   1.000
_cell.length_b   1.000
_cell.length_c   1.000
_cell.angle_alpha   90.00
_cell.angle_beta   90.00
_cell.angle_gamma   90.00
#
_symmetry.space_group_name_H-M   'P 1'
#
loop_
_entity.id
_entity.type
_entity.pdbx_description
1 polymer ?
#
loop_
_entity_poly.entity_id
_entity_poly.type
_entity_poly.pdbx_seq_one_letter_code
_entity_poly.pdbx_strand_id
1 'polypeptide(L)'
;MILIRRLVTIFSIILICGLFEILLLEPEWYYGLMALLEIAVIAFLLWLSWKKIDVRAIWSLIITPFFFVGFSFIFIFFAEGWLLKQFIILVVVFLWWVFIENVFLFFYQPVRYQPYSLENITSYLNLITVFLMSASFYSLILFLGFSSLLLLIFVFLISLLLVLQMIAINKIALRKNLALVIVLALLMAEMFWVTKFLPSSYLVNGLILAIGYYFLTGITRHWFLESLDKKVLKRYLGISCTILFIVVLTAHWA
;
A
#
# COMPACT_ATOMS: atom_id res chain seq x y z
N MET A 1 27.89 -13.02 6.45
CA MET A 1 27.86 -11.71 7.13
C MET A 1 26.41 -11.28 7.42
N ILE A 2 25.80 -11.83 8.48
CA ILE A 2 24.43 -11.47 8.90
C ILE A 2 24.39 -10.06 9.50
N LEU A 3 25.44 -9.66 10.22
CA LEU A 3 25.58 -8.33 10.83
C LEU A 3 25.48 -7.19 9.81
N ILE A 4 26.17 -7.29 8.67
CA ILE A 4 26.09 -6.26 7.61
C ILE A 4 24.66 -6.11 7.10
N ARG A 5 23.93 -7.21 6.93
CA ARG A 5 22.55 -7.18 6.45
C ARG A 5 21.58 -6.62 7.49
N ARG A 6 21.88 -6.78 8.78
CA ARG A 6 21.16 -6.13 9.87
C ARG A 6 21.38 -4.61 9.87
N LEU A 7 22.60 -4.16 9.56
CA LEU A 7 22.89 -2.73 9.41
C LEU A 7 22.12 -2.12 8.23
N VAL A 8 21.92 -2.87 7.14
CA VAL A 8 21.09 -2.42 6.00
C VAL A 8 19.65 -2.12 6.44
N THR A 9 19.05 -2.99 7.28
CA THR A 9 17.72 -2.75 7.86
C THR A 9 17.68 -1.42 8.62
N ILE A 10 18.64 -1.18 9.51
CA ILE A 10 18.69 0.06 10.31
C ILE A 10 18.95 1.29 9.42
N PHE A 11 19.90 1.19 8.49
CA PHE A 11 20.25 2.27 7.59
C PHE A 11 19.08 2.66 6.68
N SER A 12 18.26 1.70 6.25
CA SER A 12 17.07 1.98 5.44
C SER A 12 16.06 2.87 6.15
N ILE A 13 15.89 2.67 7.47
CA ILE A 13 14.98 3.45 8.32
C ILE A 13 15.46 4.89 8.41
N ILE A 14 16.75 5.08 8.69
CA ILE A 14 17.37 6.41 8.82
C ILE A 14 17.31 7.16 7.50
N LEU A 15 17.62 6.48 6.39
CA LEU A 15 17.59 7.11 5.06
C LEU A 15 16.18 7.54 4.67
N ILE A 16 15.18 6.66 4.82
CA ILE A 16 13.79 7.00 4.50
C ILE A 16 13.30 8.15 5.38
N CYS A 17 13.53 8.09 6.69
CA CYS A 17 13.18 9.18 7.61
C CYS A 17 13.83 10.51 7.18
N GLY A 18 15.14 10.49 6.90
CA GLY A 18 15.88 11.67 6.45
C GLY A 18 15.35 12.26 5.14
N LEU A 19 14.96 11.43 4.17
CA LEU A 19 14.39 11.91 2.91
C LEU A 19 13.03 12.57 3.10
N PHE A 20 12.20 12.05 4.01
CA PHE A 20 10.94 12.71 4.38
C PHE A 20 11.18 14.04 5.13
N GLU A 21 12.15 14.11 6.04
CA GLU A 21 12.50 15.36 6.71
C GLU A 21 13.06 16.41 5.75
N ILE A 22 13.95 16.01 4.83
CA ILE A 22 14.48 16.91 3.81
C ILE A 22 13.35 17.45 2.93
N LEU A 23 12.35 16.63 2.59
CA LEU A 23 11.16 17.12 1.86
C LEU A 23 10.44 18.24 2.64
N LEU A 24 10.34 18.13 3.96
CA LEU A 24 9.67 19.14 4.78
C LEU A 24 10.45 20.46 4.84
N LEU A 25 11.78 20.38 4.78
CA LEU A 25 12.66 21.55 4.82
C LEU A 25 12.83 22.20 3.44
N GLU A 26 12.98 21.39 2.40
CA GLU A 26 13.34 21.80 1.03
C GLU A 26 12.35 21.21 0.01
N PRO A 27 11.09 21.71 -0.05
CA PRO A 27 10.05 21.16 -0.90
C PRO A 27 10.32 21.32 -2.40
N GLU A 28 11.22 22.23 -2.80
CA GLU A 28 11.60 22.45 -4.21
C GLU A 28 12.22 21.21 -4.86
N TRP A 29 12.88 20.36 -4.05
CA TRP A 29 13.54 19.15 -4.51
C TRP A 29 12.61 17.93 -4.60
N TYR A 30 11.29 18.15 -4.52
CA TYR A 30 10.27 17.11 -4.46
C TYR A 30 10.51 15.92 -5.42
N TYR A 31 10.66 16.20 -6.72
CA TYR A 31 10.81 15.14 -7.72
C TYR A 31 12.13 14.35 -7.57
N GLY A 32 13.22 15.04 -7.22
CA GLY A 32 14.51 14.41 -6.99
C GLY A 32 14.51 13.52 -5.74
N LEU A 33 13.92 14.00 -4.65
CA LEU A 33 13.76 13.25 -3.40
C LEU A 33 12.85 12.03 -3.59
N MET A 34 11.73 12.17 -4.32
CA MET A 34 10.84 11.06 -4.63
C MET A 34 11.58 9.97 -5.44
N ALA A 35 12.32 10.36 -6.48
CA ALA A 35 13.09 9.40 -7.27
C ALA A 35 14.17 8.69 -6.43
N LEU A 36 14.90 9.44 -5.60
CA LEU A 36 15.92 8.89 -4.70
C LEU A 36 15.31 7.92 -3.68
N LEU A 37 14.14 8.25 -3.13
CA LEU A 37 13.40 7.42 -2.19
C LEU A 37 13.02 6.07 -2.80
N GLU A 38 12.44 6.06 -4.00
CA GLU A 38 12.07 4.81 -4.68
C GLU A 38 13.28 3.97 -5.07
N ILE A 39 14.35 4.62 -5.55
CA ILE A 39 15.61 3.93 -5.83
C ILE A 39 16.17 3.30 -4.56
N ALA A 40 16.13 4.00 -3.43
CA ALA A 40 16.58 3.47 -2.14
C ALA A 40 15.73 2.28 -1.69
N VAL A 41 14.40 2.35 -1.77
CA VAL A 41 13.48 1.25 -1.45
C VAL A 41 13.82 0.00 -2.29
N ILE A 42 13.95 0.16 -3.60
CA ILE A 42 14.29 -0.94 -4.51
C ILE A 42 15.68 -1.50 -4.17
N ALA A 43 16.68 -0.63 -3.98
CA ALA A 43 18.05 -1.04 -3.68
C ALA A 43 18.15 -1.83 -2.37
N PHE A 44 17.46 -1.41 -1.31
CA PHE A 44 17.46 -2.12 -0.04
C PHE A 44 16.81 -3.50 -0.14
N LEU A 45 15.68 -3.60 -0.84
CA LEU A 45 15.01 -4.88 -1.04
C LEU A 45 15.85 -5.83 -1.87
N LEU A 46 16.40 -5.36 -3.00
CA LEU A 46 17.29 -6.14 -3.84
C LEU A 46 18.54 -6.58 -3.09
N TRP A 47 19.14 -5.72 -2.26
CA TRP A 47 20.29 -6.09 -1.44
C TRP A 47 19.91 -7.21 -0.47
N LEU A 48 18.81 -7.08 0.26
CA LEU A 48 18.37 -8.09 1.23
C LEU A 48 18.00 -9.42 0.56
N SER A 49 17.35 -9.40 -0.60
CA SER A 49 16.92 -10.60 -1.30
C SER A 49 17.97 -11.19 -2.26
N TRP A 50 19.09 -10.49 -2.46
CA TRP A 50 20.12 -10.86 -3.45
C TRP A 50 20.56 -12.33 -3.29
N LYS A 51 20.51 -13.10 -4.40
CA LYS A 51 20.81 -14.54 -4.51
C LYS A 51 19.88 -15.51 -3.77
N LYS A 52 18.89 -15.04 -2.99
CA LYS A 52 18.01 -15.91 -2.20
C LYS A 52 16.60 -16.09 -2.77
N ILE A 53 16.23 -15.27 -3.74
CA ILE A 53 14.92 -15.33 -4.37
C ILE A 53 15.08 -15.53 -5.88
N ASP A 54 14.15 -16.26 -6.48
CA ASP A 54 14.02 -16.31 -7.93
C ASP A 54 13.71 -14.90 -8.45
N VAL A 55 14.34 -14.51 -9.55
CA VAL A 55 14.11 -13.23 -10.25
C VAL A 55 12.62 -13.04 -10.53
N ARG A 56 11.91 -14.14 -10.82
CA ARG A 56 10.46 -14.13 -11.06
C ARG A 56 9.59 -13.85 -9.84
N ALA A 57 10.15 -13.86 -8.63
CA ALA A 57 9.42 -13.56 -7.40
C ALA A 57 9.85 -12.23 -6.75
N ILE A 58 10.92 -11.58 -7.26
CA ILE A 58 11.40 -10.28 -6.75
C ILE A 58 10.31 -9.20 -6.84
N TRP A 59 9.60 -9.13 -7.97
CA TRP A 59 8.56 -8.13 -8.17
C TRP A 59 7.48 -8.20 -7.08
N SER A 60 7.20 -9.42 -6.57
CA SER A 60 6.21 -9.61 -5.52
C SER A 60 6.63 -9.01 -4.18
N LEU A 61 7.92 -8.76 -3.95
CA LEU A 61 8.42 -8.07 -2.77
C LEU A 61 8.52 -6.55 -2.94
N ILE A 62 8.64 -6.06 -4.18
CA ILE A 62 8.90 -4.65 -4.47
C ILE A 62 7.60 -3.83 -4.58
N ILE A 63 6.54 -4.40 -5.17
CA ILE A 63 5.33 -3.63 -5.51
C ILE A 63 4.72 -2.91 -4.30
N THR A 64 4.42 -3.63 -3.21
CA THR A 64 3.83 -3.03 -1.99
C THR A 64 4.70 -1.92 -1.42
N PRO A 65 5.98 -2.14 -1.07
CA PRO A 65 6.81 -1.11 -0.49
C PRO A 65 7.03 0.09 -1.41
N PHE A 66 7.19 -0.13 -2.71
CA PHE A 66 7.31 0.93 -3.71
C PHE A 66 6.09 1.86 -3.64
N PHE A 67 4.89 1.30 -3.83
CA PHE A 67 3.68 2.13 -3.79
C PHE A 67 3.38 2.69 -2.39
N PHE A 68 3.66 1.94 -1.33
CA PHE A 68 3.45 2.39 0.05
C PHE A 68 4.26 3.65 0.35
N VAL A 69 5.57 3.60 0.10
CA VAL A 69 6.47 4.70 0.41
C VAL A 69 6.22 5.87 -0.56
N GLY A 70 6.04 5.59 -1.86
CA GLY A 70 5.74 6.63 -2.85
C GLY A 70 4.45 7.38 -2.59
N PHE A 71 3.35 6.69 -2.30
CA PHE A 71 2.09 7.36 -1.97
C PHE A 71 2.10 8.02 -0.59
N SER A 72 2.89 7.52 0.36
CA SER A 72 3.14 8.25 1.61
C SER A 72 3.82 9.59 1.35
N PHE A 73 4.78 9.63 0.42
CA PHE A 73 5.50 10.83 0.02
C PHE A 73 4.62 11.84 -0.72
N ILE A 74 3.69 11.37 -1.57
CA ILE A 74 2.70 12.26 -2.19
C ILE A 74 1.70 12.75 -1.13
N PHE A 75 1.24 11.87 -0.23
CA PHE A 75 0.23 12.20 0.76
C PHE A 75 0.70 13.29 1.75
N ILE A 76 1.95 13.22 2.22
CA ILE A 76 2.48 14.19 3.18
C ILE A 76 2.55 15.62 2.61
N PHE A 77 2.66 15.76 1.29
CA PHE A 77 2.63 17.05 0.60
C PHE A 77 1.30 17.78 0.84
N PHE A 78 0.19 17.04 0.89
CA PHE A 78 -1.17 17.57 1.09
C PHE A 78 -1.62 17.58 2.56
N ALA A 79 -0.86 16.96 3.47
CA ALA A 79 -1.17 16.97 4.89
C ALA A 79 -0.93 18.37 5.48
N GLU A 80 -1.88 18.86 6.29
CA GLU A 80 -1.76 20.15 6.96
C GLU A 80 -1.29 20.00 8.40
N GLY A 81 -0.38 20.87 8.84
CA GLY A 81 0.14 20.89 10.20
C GLY A 81 1.43 20.09 10.42
N TRP A 82 2.42 20.74 11.04
CA TRP A 82 3.74 20.15 11.31
C TRP A 82 3.67 18.86 12.12
N LEU A 83 2.89 18.85 13.20
CA LEU A 83 2.76 17.68 14.08
C LEU A 83 2.14 16.48 13.35
N LEU A 84 1.14 16.72 12.48
CA LEU A 84 0.53 15.67 11.69
C LEU A 84 1.52 15.07 10.68
N LYS A 85 2.29 15.91 9.99
CA LYS A 85 3.35 15.46 9.08
C LYS A 85 4.38 14.59 9.79
N GLN A 86 4.86 15.04 10.95
CA GLN A 86 5.80 14.28 11.77
C GLN A 86 5.23 12.93 12.24
N PHE A 87 3.95 12.92 12.64
CA PHE A 87 3.26 11.68 12.98
C PHE A 87 3.17 10.72 11.79
N ILE A 88 2.83 11.22 10.59
CA ILE A 88 2.79 10.42 9.36
C ILE A 88 4.17 9.83 9.06
N ILE A 89 5.25 10.62 9.13
CA ILE A 89 6.62 10.15 8.90
C ILE A 89 6.95 9.01 9.87
N LEU A 90 6.68 9.20 11.16
CA LEU A 90 6.94 8.18 12.18
C LEU A 90 6.19 6.88 11.88
N VAL A 91 4.90 6.95 11.52
CA VAL A 91 4.10 5.78 11.16
C VAL A 91 4.65 5.09 9.91
N VAL A 92 5.01 5.83 8.87
CA VAL A 92 5.56 5.29 7.62
C VAL A 92 6.88 4.59 7.86
N VAL A 93 7.78 5.22 8.61
CA VAL A 93 9.10 4.69 8.97
C VAL A 93 8.96 3.44 9.85
N PHE A 94 8.03 3.44 10.80
CA PHE A 94 7.74 2.27 11.64
C PHE A 94 7.20 1.10 10.81
N LEU A 95 6.24 1.33 9.94
CA LEU A 95 5.66 0.29 9.08
C LEU A 95 6.68 -0.24 8.07
N TRP A 96 7.52 0.64 7.51
CA TRP A 96 8.67 0.25 6.70
C TRP A 96 9.62 -0.66 7.49
N TRP A 97 9.96 -0.28 8.73
CA TRP A 97 10.80 -1.09 9.60
C TRP A 97 10.20 -2.49 9.84
N VAL A 98 8.91 -2.57 10.19
CA VAL A 98 8.23 -3.85 10.39
C VAL A 98 8.29 -4.72 9.13
N PHE A 99 8.09 -4.13 7.95
CA PHE A 99 8.16 -4.85 6.69
C PHE A 99 9.57 -5.36 6.38
N ILE A 100 10.58 -4.49 6.45
CA ILE A 100 11.95 -4.85 6.12
C ILE A 100 12.55 -5.84 7.13
N GLU A 101 12.11 -5.79 8.38
CA GLU A 101 12.45 -6.80 9.41
C GLU A 101 11.83 -8.16 9.06
N ASN A 102 10.57 -8.21 8.62
CA ASN A 102 9.95 -9.46 8.16
C ASN A 102 10.68 -10.05 6.95
N VAL A 103 11.10 -9.21 6.00
CA VAL A 103 11.93 -9.62 4.85
C VAL A 103 13.28 -10.17 5.33
N PHE A 104 13.92 -9.50 6.29
CA PHE A 104 15.18 -9.97 6.87
C PHE A 104 15.03 -11.32 7.58
N LEU A 105 14.01 -11.47 8.43
CA LEU A 105 13.73 -12.72 9.15
C LEU A 105 13.45 -13.87 8.18
N PHE A 106 12.62 -13.62 7.15
CA PHE A 106 12.29 -14.60 6.12
C PHE A 106 13.55 -15.18 5.45
N PHE A 107 14.51 -14.33 5.09
CA PHE A 107 15.72 -14.78 4.39
C PHE A 107 16.85 -15.25 5.30
N TYR A 108 17.06 -14.63 6.46
CA TYR A 108 18.29 -14.80 7.25
C TYR A 108 18.07 -15.44 8.62
N GLN A 109 16.84 -15.48 9.13
CA GLN A 109 16.52 -16.09 10.42
C GLN A 109 15.21 -16.90 10.35
N PRO A 110 15.14 -17.95 9.49
CA PRO A 110 13.90 -18.70 9.27
C PRO A 110 13.37 -19.36 10.55
N VAL A 111 14.23 -19.67 11.52
CA VAL A 111 13.85 -20.22 12.83
C VAL A 111 12.97 -19.25 13.64
N ARG A 112 13.17 -17.94 13.44
CA ARG A 112 12.37 -16.88 14.11
C ARG A 112 11.22 -16.37 13.25
N TYR A 113 11.17 -16.77 11.99
CA TYR A 113 10.14 -16.33 11.05
C TYR A 113 8.82 -17.04 11.37
N GLN A 114 7.77 -16.26 11.61
CA GLN A 114 6.43 -16.80 11.81
C GLN A 114 5.80 -17.11 10.44
N PRO A 115 5.24 -18.31 10.24
CA PRO A 115 4.54 -18.64 9.00
C PRO A 115 3.48 -17.59 8.66
N TYR A 116 3.39 -17.23 7.38
CA TYR A 116 2.46 -16.24 6.83
C TYR A 116 2.68 -14.78 7.27
N SER A 117 3.76 -14.46 7.99
CA SER A 117 3.95 -13.09 8.49
C SER A 117 4.15 -12.08 7.36
N LEU A 118 4.94 -12.43 6.33
CA LEU A 118 5.17 -11.59 5.15
C LEU A 118 3.90 -11.37 4.33
N GLU A 119 3.11 -12.42 4.15
CA GLU A 119 1.82 -12.41 3.47
C GLU A 119 0.85 -11.44 4.18
N ASN A 120 0.82 -11.49 5.51
CA ASN A 120 -0.03 -10.64 6.33
C ASN A 120 0.45 -9.19 6.34
N ILE A 121 1.75 -8.92 6.57
CA ILE A 121 2.25 -7.53 6.57
C ILE A 121 2.08 -6.88 5.20
N THR A 122 2.29 -7.63 4.12
CA THR A 122 2.03 -7.14 2.75
C THR A 122 0.55 -6.81 2.56
N SER A 123 -0.36 -7.66 3.04
CA SER A 123 -1.79 -7.41 2.92
C SER A 123 -2.22 -6.14 3.68
N TYR A 124 -1.69 -5.93 4.90
CA TYR A 124 -1.96 -4.72 5.68
C TYR A 124 -1.36 -3.47 5.04
N LEU A 125 -0.12 -3.55 4.53
CA LEU A 125 0.48 -2.44 3.80
C LEU A 125 -0.27 -2.11 2.53
N ASN A 126 -0.73 -3.09 1.75
CA ASN A 126 -1.55 -2.84 0.56
C ASN A 126 -2.82 -2.07 0.89
N LEU A 127 -3.47 -2.37 2.02
CA LEU A 127 -4.63 -1.61 2.48
C LEU A 127 -4.28 -0.14 2.74
N ILE A 128 -3.18 0.12 3.44
CA ILE A 128 -2.72 1.48 3.74
C ILE A 128 -2.28 2.20 2.45
N THR A 129 -1.61 1.50 1.54
CA THR A 129 -1.22 2.01 0.23
C THR A 129 -2.43 2.45 -0.58
N VAL A 130 -3.52 1.68 -0.59
CA VAL A 130 -4.75 2.08 -1.31
C VAL A 130 -5.35 3.33 -0.68
N PHE A 131 -5.39 3.43 0.65
CA PHE A 131 -5.83 4.66 1.32
C PHE A 131 -4.97 5.86 0.90
N LEU A 132 -3.64 5.76 1.02
CA LEU A 132 -2.71 6.85 0.71
C LEU A 132 -2.76 7.23 -0.78
N MET A 133 -2.83 6.24 -1.67
CA MET A 133 -2.98 6.45 -3.11
C MET A 133 -4.26 7.21 -3.42
N SER A 134 -5.41 6.71 -2.93
CA SER A 134 -6.70 7.30 -3.23
C SER A 134 -6.82 8.71 -2.64
N ALA A 135 -6.40 8.91 -1.38
CA ALA A 135 -6.38 10.22 -0.77
C ALA A 135 -5.47 11.20 -1.55
N SER A 136 -4.26 10.77 -1.92
CA SER A 136 -3.35 11.56 -2.75
C SER A 136 -3.95 11.92 -4.11
N PHE A 137 -4.60 10.97 -4.79
CA PHE A 137 -5.21 11.20 -6.09
C PHE A 137 -6.39 12.16 -6.02
N TYR A 138 -7.24 12.05 -5.00
CA TYR A 138 -8.29 13.06 -4.78
C TYR A 138 -7.71 14.43 -4.47
N SER A 139 -6.63 14.51 -3.66
CA SER A 139 -5.92 15.77 -3.43
C SER A 139 -5.34 16.36 -4.71
N LEU A 140 -4.75 15.54 -5.60
CA LEU A 140 -4.27 16.00 -6.90
C LEU A 140 -5.39 16.56 -7.79
N ILE A 141 -6.57 15.95 -7.77
CA ILE A 141 -7.75 16.45 -8.50
C ILE A 141 -8.21 17.78 -7.91
N LEU A 142 -8.37 17.84 -6.59
CA LEU A 142 -8.96 19.00 -5.90
C LEU A 142 -8.02 20.22 -5.89
N PHE A 143 -6.75 20.02 -5.56
CA PHE A 143 -5.81 21.13 -5.34
C PHE A 143 -4.99 21.48 -6.58
N LEU A 144 -4.66 20.50 -7.43
CA LEU A 144 -3.82 20.72 -8.62
C LEU A 144 -4.60 20.59 -9.94
N GLY A 145 -5.89 20.30 -9.91
CA GLY A 145 -6.72 20.19 -11.12
C GLY A 145 -6.30 19.04 -12.05
N PHE A 146 -5.68 17.99 -11.53
CA PHE A 146 -5.25 16.85 -12.36
C PHE A 146 -6.44 16.15 -13.04
N SER A 147 -6.20 15.63 -14.24
CA SER A 147 -7.22 14.89 -15.00
C SER A 147 -7.67 13.64 -14.25
N SER A 148 -8.94 13.59 -13.88
CA SER A 148 -9.51 12.42 -13.20
C SER A 148 -9.52 11.17 -14.09
N LEU A 149 -9.57 11.32 -15.41
CA LEU A 149 -9.49 10.18 -16.34
C LEU A 149 -8.10 9.55 -16.33
N LEU A 150 -7.05 10.37 -16.25
CA LEU A 150 -5.67 9.87 -16.15
C LEU A 150 -5.47 9.13 -14.81
N LEU A 151 -5.95 9.72 -13.70
CA LEU A 151 -5.86 9.07 -12.39
C LEU A 151 -6.70 7.81 -12.30
N LEU A 152 -7.85 7.74 -12.98
CA LEU A 152 -8.65 6.51 -13.09
C LEU A 152 -7.84 5.36 -13.71
N ILE A 153 -7.08 5.64 -14.78
CA ILE A 153 -6.19 4.66 -15.41
C ILE A 153 -5.10 4.22 -14.42
N PHE A 154 -4.51 5.16 -13.67
CA PHE A 154 -3.53 4.80 -12.65
C PHE A 154 -4.12 3.95 -11.52
N VAL A 155 -5.32 4.26 -11.02
CA VAL A 155 -6.00 3.42 -10.02
C VAL A 155 -6.21 2.01 -10.53
N PHE A 156 -6.65 1.86 -11.78
CA PHE A 156 -6.78 0.55 -12.40
C PHE A 156 -5.43 -0.20 -12.46
N LEU A 157 -4.38 0.43 -12.98
CA LEU A 157 -3.07 -0.21 -13.13
C LEU A 157 -2.44 -0.58 -11.78
N ILE A 158 -2.52 0.31 -10.78
CA ILE A 158 -1.96 0.08 -9.46
C ILE A 158 -2.74 -1.03 -8.74
N SER A 159 -4.07 -0.97 -8.75
CA SER A 159 -4.90 -2.03 -8.14
C SER A 159 -4.67 -3.39 -8.80
N LEU A 160 -4.50 -3.42 -10.13
CA LEU A 160 -4.12 -4.63 -10.86
C LEU A 160 -2.78 -5.19 -10.35
N LEU A 161 -1.76 -4.34 -10.20
CA LEU A 161 -0.45 -4.73 -9.68
C LEU A 161 -0.51 -5.25 -8.25
N LEU A 162 -1.27 -4.58 -7.36
CA LEU A 162 -1.45 -5.01 -5.97
C LEU A 162 -2.18 -6.36 -5.86
N VAL A 163 -3.19 -6.60 -6.70
CA VAL A 163 -3.91 -7.89 -6.73
C VAL A 163 -3.05 -8.99 -7.33
N LEU A 164 -2.30 -8.72 -8.40
CA LEU A 164 -1.34 -9.68 -8.96
C LEU A 164 -0.29 -10.07 -7.92
N GLN A 165 0.23 -9.09 -7.19
CA GLN A 165 1.17 -9.31 -6.11
C GLN A 165 0.56 -10.16 -4.99
N MET A 166 -0.68 -9.87 -4.57
CA MET A 166 -1.39 -10.67 -3.58
C MET A 166 -1.47 -12.15 -4.01
N ILE A 167 -1.80 -12.42 -5.27
CA ILE A 167 -1.86 -13.79 -5.84
C ILE A 167 -0.48 -14.44 -5.80
N ALA A 168 0.57 -13.73 -6.20
CA ALA A 168 1.93 -14.26 -6.22
C ALA A 168 2.43 -14.60 -4.81
N ILE A 169 2.23 -13.71 -3.84
CA ILE A 169 2.63 -13.89 -2.44
C ILE A 169 1.87 -15.06 -1.79
N ASN A 170 0.57 -15.20 -2.06
CA ASN A 170 -0.24 -16.32 -1.56
C ASN A 170 -0.07 -17.62 -2.38
N LYS A 171 0.83 -17.64 -3.38
CA LYS A 171 1.12 -18.80 -4.25
C LYS A 171 -0.11 -19.34 -4.99
N ILE A 172 -1.04 -18.46 -5.33
CA ILE A 172 -2.27 -18.80 -6.06
C ILE A 172 -1.96 -18.90 -7.56
N ALA A 173 -2.56 -19.88 -8.25
CA ALA A 173 -2.33 -20.09 -9.68
C ALA A 173 -2.94 -18.96 -10.54
N LEU A 174 -2.11 -18.11 -11.14
CA LEU A 174 -2.55 -16.92 -11.89
C LEU A 174 -3.36 -17.27 -13.16
N ARG A 175 -2.95 -18.30 -13.93
CA ARG A 175 -3.55 -18.60 -15.25
C ARG A 175 -5.05 -18.84 -15.21
N LYS A 176 -5.56 -19.45 -14.14
CA LYS A 176 -6.99 -19.75 -13.98
C LYS A 176 -7.82 -18.54 -13.55
N ASN A 177 -7.16 -17.50 -13.06
CA ASN A 177 -7.79 -16.44 -12.27
C ASN A 177 -7.56 -15.02 -12.83
N LEU A 178 -6.91 -14.90 -13.99
CA LEU A 178 -6.54 -13.61 -14.58
C LEU A 178 -7.77 -12.73 -14.84
N ALA A 179 -8.88 -13.30 -15.33
CA ALA A 179 -10.13 -12.58 -15.51
C ALA A 179 -10.63 -11.95 -14.20
N LEU A 180 -10.58 -12.71 -13.09
CA LEU A 180 -11.00 -12.20 -11.78
C LEU A 180 -10.10 -11.06 -11.30
N VAL A 181 -8.80 -11.14 -11.56
CA VAL A 181 -7.84 -10.06 -11.23
C VAL A 181 -8.17 -8.77 -11.96
N ILE A 182 -8.48 -8.85 -13.26
CA ILE A 182 -8.90 -7.68 -14.04
C ILE A 182 -10.22 -7.12 -13.51
N VAL A 183 -11.20 -7.97 -13.20
CA VAL A 183 -12.48 -7.54 -12.63
C VAL A 183 -12.28 -6.81 -11.30
N LEU A 184 -11.41 -7.31 -10.41
CA LEU A 184 -11.13 -6.64 -9.14
C LEU A 184 -10.49 -5.26 -9.35
N ALA A 185 -9.55 -5.15 -10.28
CA ALA A 185 -8.94 -3.86 -10.62
C ALA A 185 -9.95 -2.88 -11.24
N LEU A 186 -10.84 -3.36 -12.11
CA LEU A 186 -11.92 -2.56 -12.68
C LEU A 186 -12.89 -2.08 -11.60
N LEU A 187 -13.31 -2.95 -10.68
CA LEU A 187 -14.18 -2.57 -9.56
C LEU A 187 -13.54 -1.48 -8.70
N MET A 188 -12.23 -1.55 -8.45
CA MET A 188 -11.51 -0.49 -7.72
C MET A 188 -11.52 0.85 -8.47
N ALA A 189 -11.33 0.82 -9.79
CA ALA A 189 -11.39 2.02 -10.63
C ALA A 189 -12.82 2.59 -10.71
N GLU A 190 -13.84 1.76 -10.86
CA GLU A 190 -15.24 2.18 -10.83
C GLU A 190 -15.61 2.79 -9.48
N MET A 191 -15.19 2.17 -8.37
CA MET A 191 -15.37 2.75 -7.04
C MET A 191 -14.73 4.14 -6.96
N PHE A 192 -13.49 4.31 -7.43
CA PHE A 192 -12.82 5.62 -7.50
C PHE A 192 -13.62 6.66 -8.29
N TRP A 193 -14.18 6.25 -9.42
CA TRP A 193 -15.00 7.12 -10.26
C TRP A 193 -16.29 7.54 -9.56
N VAL A 194 -16.99 6.60 -8.93
CA VAL A 194 -18.26 6.86 -8.22
C VAL A 194 -18.04 7.74 -7.00
N THR A 195 -17.03 7.45 -6.17
CA THR A 195 -16.78 8.23 -4.95
C THR A 195 -16.31 9.66 -5.23
N LYS A 196 -15.80 9.95 -6.44
CA LYS A 196 -15.51 11.33 -6.86
C LYS A 196 -16.75 12.24 -6.80
N PHE A 197 -17.95 11.69 -7.04
CA PHE A 197 -19.19 12.46 -7.04
C PHE A 197 -19.79 12.66 -5.64
N LEU A 198 -19.20 12.04 -4.60
CA LEU A 198 -19.64 12.25 -3.23
C LEU A 198 -19.12 13.61 -2.73
N PRO A 199 -19.98 14.46 -2.15
CA PRO A 199 -19.58 15.75 -1.59
C PRO A 199 -18.94 15.55 -0.21
N SER A 200 -17.79 14.88 -0.20
CA SER A 200 -17.03 14.54 1.00
C SER A 200 -15.55 14.89 0.82
N SER A 201 -14.79 14.87 1.92
CA SER A 201 -13.37 15.19 1.88
C SER A 201 -12.55 14.11 1.15
N TYR A 202 -11.39 14.49 0.62
CA TYR A 202 -10.46 13.55 -0.03
C TYR A 202 -10.03 12.39 0.88
N LEU A 203 -9.95 12.64 2.20
CA LEU A 203 -9.65 11.62 3.21
C LEU A 203 -10.79 10.60 3.34
N VAL A 204 -12.04 11.07 3.38
CA VAL A 204 -13.23 10.21 3.46
C VAL A 204 -13.33 9.35 2.21
N ASN A 205 -13.18 9.94 1.02
CA ASN A 205 -13.19 9.20 -0.24
C ASN A 205 -12.05 8.16 -0.30
N GLY A 206 -10.84 8.52 0.15
CA GLY A 206 -9.72 7.58 0.26
C GLY A 206 -10.01 6.40 1.18
N LEU A 207 -10.64 6.64 2.33
CA LEU A 207 -11.06 5.59 3.26
C LEU A 207 -12.11 4.65 2.65
N ILE A 208 -13.09 5.19 1.93
CA ILE A 208 -14.12 4.37 1.25
C ILE A 208 -13.46 3.40 0.26
N LEU A 209 -12.48 3.85 -0.52
CA LEU A 209 -11.72 2.95 -1.42
C LEU A 209 -10.92 1.90 -0.66
N ALA A 210 -10.24 2.27 0.42
CA ALA A 210 -9.50 1.31 1.22
C ALA A 210 -10.41 0.22 1.81
N ILE A 211 -11.60 0.59 2.30
CA ILE A 211 -12.62 -0.36 2.79
C ILE A 211 -13.11 -1.28 1.66
N GLY A 212 -13.35 -0.72 0.48
CA GLY A 212 -13.70 -1.49 -0.73
C GLY A 212 -12.62 -2.50 -1.09
N TYR A 213 -11.37 -2.06 -1.12
CA TYR A 213 -10.22 -2.91 -1.38
C TYR A 213 -10.07 -4.03 -0.33
N TYR A 214 -10.22 -3.70 0.95
CA TYR A 214 -10.20 -4.69 2.05
C TYR A 214 -11.25 -5.77 1.85
N PHE A 215 -12.48 -5.37 1.54
CA PHE A 215 -13.60 -6.28 1.30
C PHE A 215 -13.33 -7.20 0.11
N LEU A 216 -13.02 -6.59 -1.05
CA LEU A 216 -12.82 -7.30 -2.31
C LEU A 216 -11.64 -8.28 -2.24
N THR A 217 -10.47 -7.81 -1.79
CA THR A 217 -9.28 -8.66 -1.70
C THR A 217 -9.38 -9.71 -0.59
N GLY A 218 -10.02 -9.38 0.53
CA GLY A 218 -10.26 -10.31 1.63
C GLY A 218 -11.12 -11.50 1.21
N ILE A 219 -12.27 -11.25 0.58
CA ILE A 219 -13.15 -12.31 0.08
C ILE A 219 -12.45 -13.11 -1.01
N THR A 220 -11.81 -12.45 -1.96
CA THR A 220 -11.15 -13.12 -3.09
C THR A 220 -10.02 -14.03 -2.60
N ARG A 221 -9.20 -13.58 -1.64
CA ARG A 221 -8.16 -14.41 -1.03
C ARG A 221 -8.74 -15.67 -0.41
N HIS A 222 -9.81 -15.56 0.37
CA HIS A 222 -10.45 -16.72 0.99
C HIS A 222 -11.12 -17.65 -0.02
N TRP A 223 -11.68 -17.09 -1.10
CA TRP A 223 -12.23 -17.87 -2.21
C TRP A 223 -11.14 -18.69 -2.91
N PHE A 224 -9.99 -18.08 -3.22
CA PHE A 224 -8.87 -18.78 -3.83
C PHE A 224 -8.23 -19.84 -2.95
N LEU A 225 -8.23 -19.62 -1.63
CA LEU A 225 -7.70 -20.57 -0.66
C LEU A 225 -8.74 -21.64 -0.25
N GLU A 226 -9.88 -21.74 -0.95
CA GLU A 226 -10.97 -22.68 -0.68
C GLU A 226 -11.45 -22.66 0.79
N SER A 227 -11.26 -21.51 1.45
CA SER A 227 -11.56 -21.30 2.88
C SER A 227 -12.72 -20.32 3.09
N LEU A 228 -13.44 -19.99 2.02
CA LEU A 228 -14.58 -19.08 2.06
C LEU A 228 -15.80 -19.79 2.65
N ASP A 229 -16.01 -19.57 3.94
CA ASP A 229 -17.24 -19.94 4.64
C ASP A 229 -18.15 -18.72 4.86
N LYS A 230 -19.45 -18.96 5.10
CA LYS A 230 -20.45 -17.95 5.46
C LYS A 230 -20.00 -17.08 6.63
N LYS A 231 -19.26 -17.66 7.59
CA LYS A 231 -18.68 -16.92 8.74
C LYS A 231 -17.66 -15.89 8.28
N VAL A 232 -16.77 -16.26 7.35
CA VAL A 232 -15.74 -15.37 6.80
C VAL A 232 -16.40 -14.24 6.02
N LEU A 233 -17.36 -14.57 5.15
CA LEU A 233 -18.11 -13.57 4.38
C LEU A 233 -18.82 -12.56 5.30
N LYS A 234 -19.54 -13.04 6.33
CA LYS A 234 -20.21 -12.18 7.30
C LYS A 234 -19.24 -11.29 8.08
N ARG A 235 -18.04 -11.78 8.39
CA ARG A 235 -17.01 -10.99 9.07
C ARG A 235 -16.52 -9.84 8.20
N TYR A 236 -16.13 -10.11 6.95
CA TYR A 236 -15.67 -9.05 6.03
C TYR A 236 -16.78 -8.04 5.74
N LEU A 237 -17.99 -8.52 5.47
CA LEU A 237 -19.15 -7.65 5.24
C LEU A 237 -19.48 -6.82 6.48
N GLY A 238 -19.54 -7.43 7.66
CA GLY A 238 -19.84 -6.75 8.91
C GLY A 238 -18.81 -5.67 9.27
N ILE A 239 -17.51 -5.99 9.17
CA ILE A 239 -16.43 -5.02 9.42
C ILE A 239 -16.50 -3.87 8.40
N SER A 240 -16.58 -4.19 7.11
CA SER A 240 -16.63 -3.16 6.06
C SER A 240 -17.86 -2.27 6.21
N CYS A 241 -19.06 -2.83 6.41
CA CYS A 241 -20.28 -2.04 6.59
C CYS A 241 -20.23 -1.17 7.86
N THR A 242 -19.69 -1.68 8.97
CA THR A 242 -19.58 -0.91 10.22
C THR A 242 -18.64 0.28 10.03
N ILE A 243 -17.45 0.05 9.46
CA ILE A 243 -16.48 1.13 9.23
C ILE A 243 -17.04 2.13 8.23
N LEU A 244 -17.65 1.67 7.13
CA LEU A 244 -18.24 2.55 6.11
C LEU A 244 -19.36 3.40 6.71
N PHE A 245 -20.20 2.82 7.57
CA PHE A 245 -21.24 3.54 8.30
C PHE A 245 -20.64 4.63 9.22
N ILE A 246 -19.62 4.30 10.01
CA ILE A 246 -18.92 5.29 10.86
C ILE A 246 -18.32 6.42 10.02
N VAL A 247 -17.64 6.09 8.92
CA VAL A 247 -17.01 7.07 8.02
C VAL A 247 -18.06 8.00 7.41
N VAL A 248 -19.16 7.46 6.90
CA VAL A 248 -20.27 8.24 6.31
C VAL A 248 -20.96 9.13 7.36
N LEU A 249 -21.13 8.64 8.59
CA LEU A 249 -21.74 9.43 9.66
C LEU A 249 -20.84 10.57 10.17
N THR A 250 -19.53 10.34 10.21
CA THR A 250 -18.53 11.32 10.69
C THR A 250 -18.08 12.29 9.59
N ALA A 251 -18.38 11.97 8.33
CA ALA A 251 -18.07 12.85 7.20
C ALA A 251 -18.78 14.19 7.36
N HIS A 252 -18.02 15.27 7.24
CA HIS A 252 -18.61 16.59 7.05
C HIS A 252 -19.07 16.69 5.59
N TRP A 253 -20.38 16.59 5.39
CA TRP A 253 -21.02 16.73 4.09
C TRP A 253 -21.08 18.21 3.71
N ALA A 254 -20.60 18.53 2.51
CA ALA A 254 -20.61 19.89 1.95
C ALA A 254 -21.80 20.10 0.99
#